data_AF-A0A2V7S2M7-F1
#
_entry.id   AF-A0A2V7S2M7-F1
#
_cell.length_a   1.000
_cell.length_b   1.000
_cell.length_c   1.000
_cell.angle_alpha   90.00
_cell.angle_beta   90.00
_cell.angle_gamma   90.00
#
_symmetry.space_group_name_H-M   'P 1'
#
loop_
_entity.id
_entity.type
_entity.pdbx_description
1 polymer ?
#
loop_
_entity_poly.entity_id
_entity_poly.type
_entity_poly.pdbx_seq_one_letter_code
_entity_poly.pdbx_strand_id
1 'polypeptide(L)'
;MQEAIVPEELAIRVRELVERYDGGDVARAAIRIGAREADLRSILGAEARQPNVAVLSAIVRGYDVDTWWLISGETTAGSTLPADRRVNTLHLLSELGTTLTLQRRLYGSGSGARINVDDPPRT
;
A
#
# COMPACT_ATOMS: atom_id res chain seq x y z
N MET A 1 11.24 17.90 -6.36
CA MET A 1 9.95 17.62 -7.04
C MET A 1 9.44 16.31 -6.47
N GLN A 2 8.26 16.29 -5.87
CA GLN A 2 7.64 15.05 -5.38
C GLN A 2 7.16 14.29 -6.62
N GLU A 3 7.91 13.29 -7.08
CA GLU A 3 7.42 12.36 -8.10
C GLU A 3 6.30 11.54 -7.47
N ALA A 4 5.08 12.03 -7.63
CA ALA A 4 3.88 11.32 -7.24
C ALA A 4 3.75 10.07 -8.11
N ILE A 5 3.46 8.93 -7.47
CA ILE A 5 3.10 7.70 -8.17
C ILE A 5 1.94 8.03 -9.12
N VAL A 6 2.14 7.87 -10.43
CA VAL A 6 1.08 8.06 -11.42
C VAL A 6 0.14 6.85 -11.33
N PRO A 7 -1.13 7.00 -10.88
CA PRO A 7 -2.01 5.87 -10.60
C PRO A 7 -2.27 4.99 -11.82
N GLU A 8 -2.36 5.60 -13.00
CA GLU A 8 -2.60 4.92 -14.27
C GLU A 8 -1.41 4.02 -14.65
N GLU A 9 -0.18 4.50 -14.48
CA GLU A 9 1.01 3.72 -14.77
C GLU A 9 1.21 2.57 -13.79
N LEU A 10 0.93 2.82 -12.51
CA LEU A 10 0.93 1.76 -11.51
C LEU A 10 -0.13 0.70 -11.85
N ALA A 11 -1.35 1.13 -12.23
CA ALA A 11 -2.42 0.22 -12.62
C ALA A 11 -2.02 -0.68 -13.79
N ILE A 12 -1.35 -0.11 -14.81
CA ILE A 12 -0.83 -0.86 -15.97
C ILE A 12 0.16 -1.93 -15.51
N ARG A 13 1.19 -1.55 -14.73
CA ARG A 13 2.22 -2.50 -14.28
C ARG A 13 1.65 -3.61 -13.41
N VAL A 14 0.73 -3.27 -12.50
CA VAL A 14 0.06 -4.27 -11.66
C VAL A 14 -0.83 -5.18 -12.50
N ARG A 15 -1.51 -4.65 -13.52
CA ARG A 15 -2.31 -5.46 -14.46
C ARG A 15 -1.45 -6.45 -15.23
N GLU A 16 -0.29 -6.03 -15.73
CA GLU A 16 0.66 -6.92 -16.40
C GLU A 16 1.12 -8.08 -15.50
N LEU A 17 1.35 -7.83 -14.21
CA LEU A 17 1.70 -8.88 -13.26
C LEU A 17 0.53 -9.86 -13.06
N VAL A 18 -0.67 -9.34 -12.82
CA VAL A 18 -1.87 -10.17 -12.61
C VAL A 18 -2.18 -11.01 -13.85
N GLU A 19 -2.04 -10.45 -15.05
CA GLU A 19 -2.19 -11.17 -16.31
C GLU A 19 -1.13 -12.27 -16.47
N ARG A 20 0.15 -11.94 -16.23
CA ARG A 20 1.26 -12.87 -16.41
C ARG A 20 1.25 -14.05 -15.44
N TYR A 21 0.98 -13.79 -14.17
CA TYR A 21 1.16 -14.78 -13.10
C TYR A 21 -0.15 -15.41 -12.62
N ASP A 22 -1.27 -14.70 -12.76
CA ASP A 22 -2.59 -15.15 -12.26
C ASP A 22 -3.65 -15.22 -13.39
N GLY A 23 -3.26 -15.02 -14.65
CA GLY A 23 -4.15 -15.14 -15.81
C GLY A 23 -5.25 -14.06 -15.86
N GLY A 24 -5.04 -12.91 -15.19
CA GLY A 24 -6.03 -11.84 -15.10
C GLY A 24 -6.99 -11.98 -13.93
N ASP A 25 -6.90 -13.06 -13.13
CA ASP A 25 -7.76 -13.28 -11.97
C ASP A 25 -7.30 -12.45 -10.77
N VAL A 26 -8.02 -11.36 -10.52
CA VAL A 26 -7.75 -10.43 -9.42
C VAL A 26 -7.96 -11.07 -8.04
N ALA A 27 -8.92 -11.99 -7.91
CA ALA A 27 -9.17 -12.68 -6.64
C ALA A 27 -7.99 -13.60 -6.30
N ARG A 28 -7.52 -14.35 -7.30
CA ARG A 28 -6.34 -15.21 -7.19
C ARG A 28 -5.08 -14.41 -6.89
N ALA A 29 -4.88 -13.28 -7.57
CA ALA A 29 -3.78 -12.36 -7.31
C ALA A 29 -3.80 -11.84 -5.86
N ALA A 30 -4.97 -11.42 -5.37
CA ALA A 30 -5.14 -10.94 -4.00
C ALA A 30 -4.78 -12.02 -2.97
N ILE A 31 -5.19 -13.27 -3.20
CA ILE A 31 -4.82 -14.42 -2.36
C ILE A 31 -3.31 -14.65 -2.40
N ARG A 32 -2.70 -14.64 -3.59
CA ARG A 32 -1.26 -14.87 -3.79
C ARG A 32 -0.42 -13.87 -2.98
N ILE A 33 -0.77 -12.59 -3.06
CA ILE A 33 0.00 -11.52 -2.41
C ILE A 33 -0.43 -11.28 -0.95
N GLY A 34 -1.52 -11.90 -0.49
CA GLY A 34 -2.06 -11.72 0.86
C GLY A 34 -2.67 -10.33 1.10
N ALA A 35 -3.21 -9.69 0.07
CA ALA A 35 -3.86 -8.38 0.14
C ALA A 35 -5.38 -8.50 0.06
N ARG A 36 -6.11 -7.45 0.43
CA ARG A 36 -7.56 -7.40 0.16
C ARG A 36 -7.79 -7.16 -1.32
N GLU A 37 -8.71 -7.93 -1.89
CA GLU A 37 -9.06 -7.80 -3.30
C GLU A 37 -9.58 -6.40 -3.66
N ALA A 38 -10.31 -5.75 -2.75
CA ALA A 38 -10.77 -4.37 -2.93
C ALA A 38 -9.62 -3.36 -3.10
N ASP A 39 -8.53 -3.55 -2.33
CA ASP A 39 -7.36 -2.67 -2.43
C ASP A 39 -6.66 -2.88 -3.77
N LEU A 40 -6.57 -4.13 -4.24
CA LEU A 40 -5.99 -4.47 -5.54
C LEU A 40 -6.85 -3.93 -6.70
N ARG A 41 -8.18 -4.04 -6.60
CA ARG A 41 -9.10 -3.44 -7.59
C ARG A 41 -8.98 -1.93 -7.65
N SER A 42 -8.85 -1.25 -6.51
CA SER A 42 -8.68 0.20 -6.48
C SER A 42 -7.40 0.65 -7.20
N ILE A 43 -6.31 -0.13 -7.05
CA ILE A 43 -5.07 0.10 -7.81
C ILE A 43 -5.29 -0.16 -9.31
N LEU A 44 -5.90 -1.29 -9.68
CA LEU A 44 -6.14 -1.65 -11.09
C LEU A 44 -7.10 -0.69 -11.82
N GLY A 45 -7.98 -0.02 -11.06
CA GLY A 45 -8.88 1.02 -11.55
C GLY A 45 -8.28 2.43 -11.56
N ALA A 46 -7.01 2.59 -11.17
CA ALA A 46 -6.33 3.89 -11.02
C ALA A 46 -7.05 4.85 -10.05
N GLU A 47 -7.88 4.34 -9.14
CA GLU A 47 -8.63 5.13 -8.16
C GLU A 47 -7.75 5.50 -6.95
N ALA A 48 -6.70 4.71 -6.70
CA ALA A 48 -5.78 4.89 -5.58
C ALA A 48 -4.72 5.97 -5.90
N ARG A 49 -5.03 7.24 -5.62
CA ARG A 49 -4.05 8.34 -5.71
C ARG A 49 -2.92 8.25 -4.68
N GLN A 50 -3.15 7.51 -3.59
CA GLN A 50 -2.18 7.18 -2.56
C GLN A 50 -2.33 5.70 -2.19
N PRO A 51 -1.77 4.79 -3.00
CA PRO A 51 -1.88 3.35 -2.74
C PRO A 51 -1.23 3.02 -1.40
N ASN A 52 -1.89 2.14 -0.64
CA ASN A 52 -1.40 1.73 0.68
C ASN A 52 -0.04 1.05 0.55
N VAL A 53 0.95 1.54 1.30
CA VAL A 53 2.31 1.00 1.34
C VAL A 53 2.33 -0.50 1.65
N ALA A 54 1.41 -0.99 2.49
CA ALA A 54 1.30 -2.41 2.80
C ALA A 54 0.92 -3.23 1.56
N VAL A 55 0.04 -2.71 0.71
CA VAL A 55 -0.41 -3.37 -0.52
C VAL A 55 0.70 -3.35 -1.57
N LEU A 56 1.39 -2.22 -1.72
CA LEU A 56 2.58 -2.14 -2.60
C LEU A 56 3.66 -3.13 -2.16
N SER A 57 3.91 -3.24 -0.85
CA SER A 57 4.87 -4.20 -0.29
C SER A 57 4.44 -5.65 -0.53
N ALA A 58 3.13 -5.92 -0.44
CA ALA A 58 2.57 -7.23 -0.75
C ALA A 58 2.76 -7.60 -2.22
N ILE A 59 2.54 -6.66 -3.16
CA ILE A 59 2.78 -6.86 -4.60
C ILE A 59 4.26 -7.16 -4.87
N VAL A 60 5.16 -6.34 -4.34
CA VAL A 60 6.62 -6.52 -4.45
C VAL A 60 7.04 -7.92 -3.99
N ARG A 61 6.59 -8.35 -2.82
CA ARG A 61 6.94 -9.67 -2.26
C ARG A 61 6.26 -10.83 -2.99
N GLY A 62 5.00 -10.67 -3.37
CA GLY A 62 4.20 -11.73 -3.97
C GLY A 62 4.56 -12.02 -5.44
N TYR A 63 5.07 -11.01 -6.16
CA TYR A 63 5.54 -11.16 -7.53
C TYR A 63 7.07 -11.13 -7.68
N ASP A 64 7.80 -10.94 -6.58
CA ASP A 64 9.27 -10.82 -6.57
C ASP A 64 9.78 -9.76 -7.56
N VAL A 65 9.17 -8.57 -7.50
CA VAL A 65 9.48 -7.44 -8.39
C VAL A 65 10.11 -6.29 -7.64
N ASP A 66 10.98 -5.53 -8.31
CA ASP A 66 11.64 -4.39 -7.67
C ASP A 66 10.66 -3.26 -7.36
N THR A 67 10.75 -2.68 -6.15
CA THR A 67 9.87 -1.58 -5.72
C THR A 67 10.03 -0.34 -6.60
N TRP A 68 11.27 -0.05 -7.03
CA TRP A 68 11.54 1.06 -7.94
C TRP A 68 10.90 0.83 -9.30
N TRP A 69 10.96 -0.40 -9.83
CA TRP A 69 10.26 -0.76 -11.06
C TRP A 69 8.75 -0.53 -10.94
N LEU A 70 8.15 -1.00 -9.85
CA LEU A 70 6.71 -0.90 -9.62
C LEU A 70 6.25 0.56 -9.59
N ILE A 71 7.01 1.42 -8.92
CA ILE A 71 6.66 2.83 -8.70
C ILE A 71 6.99 3.72 -9.90
N SER A 72 8.19 3.61 -10.44
CA SER A 72 8.72 4.53 -11.48
C SER A 72 8.62 3.98 -12.90
N GLY A 73 8.61 2.65 -13.06
CA GLY A 73 8.75 2.01 -14.38
C GLY A 73 10.12 2.15 -15.03
N GLU A 74 11.09 2.78 -14.37
CA GLU A 74 12.41 3.12 -14.97
C GLU A 74 13.41 1.97 -15.01
N THR A 75 12.99 0.75 -14.68
CA THR A 75 13.86 -0.45 -14.75
C THR A 75 13.18 -1.56 -15.55
N THR A 76 13.92 -2.59 -15.96
CA THR A 76 13.30 -3.78 -16.57
C THR A 76 12.62 -4.61 -15.48
N ALA A 77 11.43 -5.15 -15.74
CA ALA A 77 10.78 -6.10 -14.83
C ALA A 77 11.72 -7.31 -14.59
N GLY A 78 12.14 -7.53 -13.34
CA GLY A 78 13.11 -8.57 -12.99
C GLY A 78 14.58 -8.16 -13.07
N SER A 79 14.88 -6.88 -13.29
CA SER A 79 16.24 -6.35 -13.18
C SER A 79 16.67 -6.36 -11.72
N THR A 80 17.45 -7.38 -11.37
CA THR A 80 17.91 -7.59 -10.01
C THR A 80 18.88 -6.47 -9.64
N LEU A 81 18.38 -5.38 -9.03
CA LEU A 81 19.25 -4.41 -8.38
C LEU A 81 20.09 -5.16 -7.33
N PRO A 82 21.40 -4.87 -7.20
CA PRO A 82 22.27 -5.56 -6.25
C PRO A 82 21.67 -5.54 -4.85
N ALA A 83 21.76 -6.67 -4.15
CA ALA A 83 21.06 -6.94 -2.89
C ALA A 83 21.20 -5.82 -1.84
N ASP A 84 22.32 -5.10 -1.86
CA ASP A 84 22.60 -3.92 -1.02
C ASP A 84 21.57 -2.78 -1.14
N ARG A 85 20.86 -2.63 -2.27
CA ARG A 85 19.78 -1.64 -2.42
C ARG A 85 18.38 -2.19 -2.20
N ARG A 86 18.19 -3.52 -2.18
CA ARG A 86 16.87 -4.16 -1.97
C ARG A 86 16.38 -4.04 -0.53
N VAL A 87 17.30 -4.13 0.41
CA VAL A 87 17.00 -4.12 1.84
C VAL A 87 16.65 -2.71 2.32
N ASN A 88 17.28 -1.67 1.76
CA ASN A 88 17.09 -0.30 2.23
C ASN A 88 15.68 0.25 1.96
N THR A 89 15.08 0.00 0.80
CA THR A 89 13.75 0.56 0.49
C THR A 89 12.62 -0.15 1.26
N LEU A 90 12.69 -1.48 1.43
CA LEU A 90 11.72 -2.22 2.25
C LEU A 90 11.88 -1.95 3.74
N HIS A 91 13.10 -1.69 4.22
CA HIS A 91 13.34 -1.24 5.59
C HIS A 91 12.76 0.15 5.82
N LEU A 92 13.00 1.11 4.91
CA LEU A 92 12.42 2.45 4.97
C LEU A 92 10.88 2.44 4.92
N LEU A 93 10.28 1.57 4.08
CA LEU A 93 8.82 1.44 4.02
C LEU A 93 8.22 0.76 5.27
N SER A 94 8.96 -0.17 5.88
CA SER A 94 8.56 -0.80 7.15
C SER A 94 8.72 0.16 8.35
N GLU A 95 9.75 0.99 8.37
CA GLU A 95 9.95 2.05 9.38
C GLU A 95 8.89 3.16 9.27
N LEU A 96 8.52 3.57 8.05
CA LEU A 96 7.42 4.52 7.83
C LEU A 96 6.07 3.91 8.21
N GLY A 97 5.83 2.63 7.89
CA GLY A 97 4.61 1.92 8.27
C GLY A 97 4.45 1.78 9.79
N THR A 98 5.54 1.47 10.52
CA THR A 98 5.52 1.42 11.98
C THR A 98 5.36 2.80 12.60
N THR A 99 6.05 3.82 12.07
CA THR A 99 5.93 5.21 12.54
C THR A 99 4.50 5.75 12.38
N LEU A 100 3.86 5.53 11.23
CA LEU A 100 2.46 5.94 11.02
C LEU A 100 1.46 5.17 11.88
N THR A 101 1.73 3.88 12.14
CA THR A 101 0.92 3.06 13.05
C THR A 101 1.02 3.55 14.49
N LEU A 102 2.21 3.98 14.92
CA LEU A 102 2.44 4.59 16.24
C LEU A 102 1.82 5.99 16.32
N GLN A 103 1.93 6.79 15.26
CA GLN A 103 1.32 8.13 15.21
C GLN A 103 -0.22 8.05 15.28
N ARG A 104 -0.86 7.10 14.59
CA ARG A 104 -2.32 6.89 14.69
C ARG A 104 -2.75 6.44 16.09
N ARG A 105 -1.91 5.69 16.81
CA ARG A 105 -2.20 5.28 18.19
C ARG A 105 -2.05 6.43 19.19
N LEU A 106 -1.11 7.34 18.94
CA LEU A 106 -0.85 8.50 19.80
C LEU A 106 -1.80 9.68 19.50
N TYR A 107 -2.25 9.86 18.25
CA TYR A 107 -3.17 10.94 17.85
C TYR A 107 -4.63 10.51 17.69
N GLY A 108 -4.94 9.19 17.69
CA GLY A 108 -6.30 8.66 17.60
C GLY A 108 -7.02 8.48 18.94
N SER A 109 -6.36 8.74 20.07
CA SER A 109 -6.97 8.70 21.41
C SER A 109 -7.29 10.12 21.89
N GLY A 110 -8.14 10.81 21.14
CA GLY A 110 -8.46 12.22 21.39
C GLY A 110 -9.78 12.68 20.79
N SER A 111 -10.80 11.82 20.69
CA SER A 111 -12.16 12.28 20.38
C SER A 111 -13.20 11.25 20.79
N GLY A 112 -13.57 11.27 22.07
CA GLY A 112 -14.62 10.41 22.61
C GLY A 112 -14.99 10.75 24.05
N ALA A 113 -15.62 11.89 24.29
CA ALA A 113 -16.50 12.10 25.44
C ALA A 113 -17.37 13.35 25.23
N ARG A 114 -18.52 13.19 24.59
CA ARG A 114 -19.67 14.09 24.83
C ARG A 114 -20.17 13.78 26.23
N ILE A 115 -19.76 14.58 27.20
CA ILE A 115 -20.42 14.63 28.52
C ILE A 115 -21.59 15.60 28.38
N ASN A 116 -22.79 15.03 28.37
CA ASN A 116 -24.04 15.76 28.46
C ASN A 116 -24.10 16.35 29.88
N VAL A 117 -23.95 17.66 30.02
CA VAL A 117 -24.07 18.37 31.29
C VAL A 117 -25.41 19.10 31.27
N ASP A 118 -26.50 18.40 31.56
CA ASP A 118 -27.75 19.03 31.98
C ASP A 118 -28.69 17.99 32.62
N ASP A 119 -28.50 17.73 33.92
CA ASP A 119 -29.55 17.22 34.80
C ASP A 119 -29.26 17.76 36.22
N PRO A 120 -30.03 18.74 36.73
CA PRO A 120 -29.90 19.18 38.11
C PRO A 120 -30.75 18.29 39.04
N PRO A 121 -30.25 17.96 40.25
CA PRO A 121 -30.98 17.12 41.19
C PRO A 121 -32.17 17.89 41.78
N ARG A 122 -33.39 17.37 41.57
CA ARG A 122 -34.55 17.78 42.37
C ARG A 122 -34.57 17.03 43.70
N THR A 123 -34.16 17.73 44.75
CA THR A 123 -34.71 17.55 46.12
C THR A 123 -36.11 18.12 46.22
#